data_AF-A8NAM2-F1
#
_entry.id   AF-A8NAM2-F1
#
_cell.length_a   1.000
_cell.length_b   1.000
_cell.length_c   1.000
_cell.angle_alpha   90.00
_cell.angle_beta   90.00
_cell.angle_gamma   90.00
#
_symmetry.space_group_name_H-M   'P 1'
#
loop_
_entity.id
_entity.type
_entity.pdbx_description
1 polymer ?
#
loop_
_entity_poly.entity_id
_entity_poly.type
_entity_poly.pdbx_seq_one_letter_code
_entity_poly.pdbx_strand_id
1 'polypeptide(L)' 'MVKLIVAVLAFFALAMAAPVNESTDATSAVQYRCANEQGDQCPEGWTCCGPILPDVGGTCRKLNPGQFCIF' A
#
# COMPACT_ATOMS: atom_id res chain seq x y z
N MET A 1 1.88 49.23 12.14
CA MET A 1 2.55 48.52 11.03
C MET A 1 2.79 47.03 11.31
N VAL A 2 2.98 46.60 12.57
CA VAL A 2 3.14 45.17 12.95
C VAL A 2 1.85 44.33 12.85
N LYS A 3 0.67 44.94 13.00
CA LYS A 3 -0.64 44.24 12.94
C LYS A 3 -1.02 43.69 11.56
N LEU A 4 -0.44 44.24 10.48
CA LEU A 4 -0.73 43.80 9.10
C LEU A 4 0.01 42.51 8.71
N ILE A 5 1.16 42.23 9.32
CA ILE A 5 2.00 41.08 9.00
C ILE A 5 1.40 39.78 9.58
N VAL A 6 0.76 39.86 10.74
CA VAL A 6 0.17 38.68 11.43
C VAL A 6 -1.03 38.12 10.66
N ALA A 7 -1.80 38.95 9.96
CA ALA A 7 -2.99 38.51 9.24
C ALA A 7 -2.66 37.69 7.97
N VAL A 8 -1.52 37.94 7.33
CA VAL A 8 -1.13 37.26 6.07
C VAL A 8 -0.63 35.83 6.33
N LEU A 9 0.00 35.58 7.48
CA LEU A 9 0.49 34.25 7.87
C LEU A 9 -0.64 33.25 8.19
N ALA A 10 -1.83 33.72 8.56
CA ALA A 10 -2.96 32.84 8.89
C ALA A 10 -3.66 32.26 7.65
N PHE A 11 -3.52 32.89 6.47
CA PHE A 11 -4.19 32.43 5.24
C PHE A 11 -3.44 31.33 4.48
N PHE A 12 -2.15 31.12 4.73
CA PHE A 12 -1.35 30.11 4.00
C PHE A 12 -1.46 28.69 4.57
N ALA A 13 -2.12 28.49 5.72
CA ALA A 13 -2.26 27.17 6.33
C ALA A 13 -3.41 26.32 5.76
N LEU A 14 -4.27 26.89 4.90
CA LEU A 14 -5.49 26.19 4.43
C LEU A 14 -5.31 25.35 3.15
N ALA A 15 -4.11 25.36 2.52
CA ALA A 15 -3.91 24.74 1.21
C ALA A 15 -3.40 23.29 1.24
N MET A 16 -3.06 22.74 2.42
CA MET A 16 -2.35 21.45 2.54
C MET A 16 -3.08 20.46 3.44
N ALA A 17 -4.40 20.37 3.34
CA ALA A 17 -5.16 19.21 3.79
C ALA A 17 -5.78 18.55 2.55
N ALA A 18 -4.93 18.12 1.61
CA ALA A 18 -5.36 17.14 0.66
C ALA A 18 -5.75 15.89 1.47
N PRO A 19 -6.99 15.39 1.37
CA PRO A 19 -7.27 14.07 1.90
C PRO A 19 -6.33 13.13 1.17
N VAL A 20 -5.35 12.58 1.87
CA VAL A 20 -4.75 11.34 1.43
C VAL A 20 -5.92 10.37 1.37
N ASN A 21 -6.40 10.08 0.17
CA ASN A 21 -7.12 8.84 -0.08
C ASN A 21 -6.10 7.73 0.19
N GLU A 22 -5.83 7.49 1.47
CA GLU A 22 -5.52 6.15 1.87
C GLU A 22 -6.81 5.41 1.57
N SER A 23 -6.83 4.79 0.39
CA SER A 23 -7.70 3.68 0.09
C SER A 23 -7.30 2.56 1.03
N THR A 24 -7.50 2.78 2.33
CA THR A 24 -7.51 1.75 3.34
C THR A 24 -8.79 0.99 3.07
N ASP A 25 -8.73 0.14 2.04
CA ASP A 25 -9.47 -1.10 2.03
C ASP A 25 -8.85 -1.96 3.14
N ALA A 26 -9.08 -1.52 4.39
CA ALA A 26 -9.00 -2.31 5.60
C ALA A 26 -10.25 -3.20 5.67
N THR A 27 -10.63 -3.80 4.54
CA THR A 27 -11.00 -5.20 4.63
C THR A 27 -9.76 -5.88 5.17
N SER A 28 -9.87 -6.58 6.30
CA SER A 28 -8.89 -7.57 6.72
C SER A 28 -8.76 -8.61 5.61
N ALA A 29 -8.05 -8.25 4.54
CA ALA A 29 -7.92 -9.03 3.33
C ALA A 29 -7.06 -10.20 3.73
N VAL A 30 -7.66 -11.39 3.74
CA VAL A 30 -6.94 -12.65 3.89
C VAL A 30 -5.79 -12.62 2.89
N GLN A 31 -4.58 -12.36 3.37
CA GLN A 31 -3.39 -12.35 2.53
C GLN A 31 -3.00 -13.80 2.31
N TYR A 32 -3.35 -14.34 1.14
CA TYR A 32 -2.90 -15.65 0.73
C TYR A 32 -1.38 -15.68 0.63
N ARG A 33 -0.76 -16.58 1.40
CA ARG A 33 0.69 -16.82 1.41
C ARG A 33 1.05 -17.91 0.40
N CYS A 34 2.29 -17.90 0.00
CA CYS A 34 2.85 -18.88 -0.94
C CYS A 34 4.33 -19.11 -0.65
N ALA A 35 4.87 -20.26 -1.03
CA ALA A 35 6.28 -20.59 -0.79
C ALA A 35 6.70 -20.43 0.69
N ASN A 36 5.77 -20.74 1.61
CA ASN A 36 6.04 -20.85 3.04
C ASN A 36 6.46 -22.30 3.38
N GLU A 37 6.76 -22.57 4.65
CA GLU A 37 7.15 -23.92 5.09
C GLU A 37 6.08 -24.98 4.88
N GLN A 38 4.81 -24.57 4.83
CA GLN A 38 3.68 -25.47 4.54
C GLN A 38 3.60 -25.85 3.04
N GLY A 39 4.39 -25.19 2.19
CA GLY A 39 4.39 -25.41 0.75
C GLY A 39 3.17 -24.82 0.04
N ASP A 40 2.54 -23.80 0.63
CA ASP A 40 1.35 -23.18 0.07
C ASP A 40 1.61 -22.61 -1.33
N GLN A 41 0.60 -22.75 -2.20
CA GLN A 41 0.62 -22.24 -3.56
C GLN A 41 -0.49 -21.22 -3.76
N CYS A 42 -0.25 -20.27 -4.65
CA CYS A 42 -1.28 -19.32 -5.02
C CYS A 42 -2.38 -20.01 -5.84
N PRO A 43 -3.64 -19.60 -5.65
CA PRO A 43 -4.75 -20.09 -6.48
C PRO A 43 -4.58 -19.66 -7.94
N GLU A 44 -5.34 -20.30 -8.84
CA GLU A 44 -5.25 -20.05 -10.27
C GLU A 44 -5.46 -18.57 -10.64
N GLY A 45 -4.61 -18.05 -11.53
CA GLY A 45 -4.63 -16.64 -11.96
C GLY A 45 -3.99 -15.66 -10.98
N TRP A 46 -3.37 -16.15 -9.91
CA TRP A 46 -2.57 -15.35 -8.98
C TRP A 46 -1.09 -15.68 -9.13
N THR A 47 -0.25 -14.69 -8.84
CA THR A 47 1.20 -14.81 -8.88
C THR A 47 1.76 -14.66 -7.47
N CYS A 48 2.67 -15.56 -7.09
CA CYS A 48 3.40 -15.44 -5.84
C CYS A 48 4.42 -14.30 -5.98
N CYS A 49 4.17 -13.17 -5.33
CA CYS A 49 5.09 -12.03 -5.32
C CYS A 49 5.95 -12.03 -4.05
N GLY A 50 7.19 -11.57 -4.22
CA GLY A 50 8.14 -11.37 -3.13
C GLY A 50 7.84 -10.13 -2.28
N PRO A 51 8.61 -9.94 -1.19
CA PRO A 51 9.76 -10.77 -0.78
C PRO A 51 9.33 -12.14 -0.24
N ILE A 52 10.08 -13.19 -0.57
CA ILE A 52 9.88 -14.53 -0.02
C ILE A 52 10.72 -14.63 1.25
N LEU A 53 10.09 -14.46 2.41
CA LEU A 53 10.77 -14.54 3.69
C LEU A 53 10.77 -15.99 4.21
N PRO A 54 11.84 -16.43 4.90
CA PRO A 54 11.81 -17.68 5.65
C PRO A 54 10.59 -17.71 6.57
N ASP A 55 9.94 -18.88 6.70
CA ASP A 55 8.81 -19.15 7.59
C ASP A 55 7.48 -18.46 7.22
N VAL A 56 7.51 -17.35 6.49
CA VAL A 56 6.33 -16.57 6.09
C VAL A 56 5.96 -16.78 4.63
N GLY A 57 6.96 -16.96 3.76
CA GLY A 57 6.78 -17.02 2.31
C GLY A 57 6.45 -15.67 1.68
N GLY A 58 5.99 -15.72 0.43
CA GLY A 58 5.53 -14.59 -0.36
C GLY A 58 4.07 -14.24 -0.14
N THR A 59 3.58 -13.32 -0.97
CA THR A 59 2.17 -12.92 -1.00
C THR A 59 1.59 -13.16 -2.38
N CYS A 60 0.45 -13.84 -2.46
CA CYS A 60 -0.28 -13.99 -3.70
C CYS A 60 -0.87 -12.64 -4.13
N ARG A 61 -0.63 -12.25 -5.37
CA ARG A 61 -1.20 -11.05 -6.00
C ARG A 61 -1.82 -11.39 -7.34
N LYS A 62 -2.95 -10.78 -7.64
CA LYS A 62 -3.54 -10.81 -8.98
C LYS A 62 -2.92 -9.67 -9.80
N LEU A 63 -2.21 -10.01 -10.86
CA LEU A 63 -1.53 -9.04 -11.71
C LEU A 63 -2.45 -8.64 -12.88
N ASN A 64 -2.49 -7.35 -13.18
CA ASN A 64 -3.09 -6.87 -14.42
C ASN A 64 -2.13 -7.07 -15.60
N PRO A 65 -2.62 -7.03 -16.85
CA PRO A 65 -1.76 -7.09 -18.03
C PRO A 65 -0.64 -6.03 -17.96
N GLY A 66 0.61 -6.48 -18.12
CA GLY A 66 1.80 -5.62 -18.06
C GLY A 66 2.35 -5.37 -16.64
N GLN A 67 1.70 -5.87 -15.59
CA GLN A 67 2.26 -5.85 -14.24
C GLN A 67 3.12 -7.09 -13.98
N PHE A 68 4.19 -6.90 -13.23
CA PHE A 68 5.06 -7.97 -12.75
C PHE A 68 5.46 -7.68 -11.30
N CYS A 69 5.77 -8.72 -10.54
CA CYS A 69 6.34 -8.56 -9.20
C CYS A 69 7.78 -8.05 -9.34
N ILE A 70 8.14 -7.03 -8.57
CA ILE A 70 9.54 -6.68 -8.32
C ILE A 70 10.01 -7.47 -7.10
N PHE A 71 11.19 -8.07 -7.20
CA PHE A 71 11.73 -9.00 -6.20
C PHE A 71 12.31 -8.27 -5.00
#